data_AF-Q5BDR7-F1
#
_entry.id   AF-Q5BDR7-F1
#
_cell.length_a   1.000
_cell.length_b   1.000
_cell.length_c   1.000
_cell.angle_alpha   90.00
_cell.angle_beta   90.00
_cell.angle_gamma   90.00
#
_symmetry.space_group_name_H-M   'P 1'
#
loop_
_entity.id
_entity.type
_entity.pdbx_description
1 polymer ?
#
loop_
_entity_poly.entity_id
_entity_poly.type
_entity_poly.pdbx_seq_one_letter_code
_entity_poly.pdbx_strand_id
1 'polypeptide(L)'
;MSTDKAEVVESPPQGARFFLRNPVLRDWVSFNLDEVCKADTKLVETLRTCGDREEPADSAIGRAFGFAPGKTYWDFIANDGEGEDKGWRQRRFAQGIKCRAAGNPQTHHHLHSAFDWAGLGEATVIDVSIVRCGWLRGHVSIELAKAFPDLEFVVQDFEGLKSFHDGVPDELKSRISFEAQDILQPNAHPNADVYLLRSICMTDGTRVLIADFIGPENTQSGPMWLERLSTIQSMQMMTMVNAPERSEKDWINVVKRVDSRYSVKPMVTPAGTAMSVIEIVFNASA
;
A
#
# COMPACT_ATOMS: atom_id res chain seq x y z
N MET A 1 21.45 -47.38 34.39
CA MET A 1 20.25 -46.52 34.28
C MET A 1 20.71 -45.11 33.94
N SER A 2 20.57 -44.70 32.68
CA SER A 2 20.72 -43.29 32.32
C SER A 2 19.36 -42.64 32.48
N THR A 3 19.23 -41.64 33.35
CA THR A 3 17.99 -40.86 33.47
C THR A 3 18.05 -39.71 32.47
N ASP A 4 17.33 -39.84 31.35
CA ASP A 4 17.03 -38.70 30.50
C ASP A 4 16.29 -37.65 31.32
N LYS A 5 16.99 -36.55 31.63
CA LYS A 5 16.32 -35.31 32.03
C LYS A 5 15.75 -34.71 30.76
N ALA A 6 14.50 -35.03 30.46
CA ALA A 6 13.73 -34.25 29.49
C ALA A 6 13.78 -32.78 29.95
N GLU A 7 14.41 -31.92 29.17
CA GLU A 7 14.38 -30.48 29.43
C GLU A 7 12.94 -30.03 29.36
N VAL A 8 12.41 -29.57 30.50
CA VAL A 8 11.13 -28.86 30.55
C VAL A 8 11.38 -27.50 29.91
N VAL A 9 11.24 -27.44 28.59
CA VAL A 9 11.28 -26.19 27.84
C VAL A 9 10.12 -25.33 28.34
N GLU A 10 10.44 -24.36 29.19
CA GLU A 10 9.46 -23.42 29.72
C GLU A 10 8.72 -22.78 28.55
N SER A 11 7.39 -22.87 28.57
CA SER A 11 6.57 -22.35 27.49
C SER A 11 6.84 -20.84 27.37
N PRO A 12 7.30 -20.32 26.20
CA PRO A 12 8.00 -19.04 26.13
C PRO A 12 7.15 -17.84 26.60
N PRO A 13 7.74 -16.67 26.91
CA PRO A 13 6.99 -15.49 27.32
C PRO A 13 5.86 -15.12 26.34
N GLN A 14 4.79 -14.47 26.82
CA GLN A 14 3.58 -14.20 26.04
C GLN A 14 3.87 -13.52 24.68
N GLY A 15 4.75 -12.52 24.66
CA GLY A 15 5.19 -11.85 23.42
C GLY A 15 5.92 -12.78 22.45
N ALA A 16 6.78 -13.68 22.95
CA ALA A 16 7.45 -14.67 22.13
C ALA A 16 6.48 -15.73 21.58
N ARG A 17 5.46 -16.15 22.36
CA ARG A 17 4.37 -17.01 21.84
C ARG A 17 3.57 -16.30 20.74
N PHE A 18 3.28 -15.01 20.90
CA PHE A 18 2.58 -14.22 19.88
C PHE A 18 3.40 -14.14 18.58
N PHE A 19 4.68 -13.79 18.67
CA PHE A 19 5.58 -13.78 17.52
C PHE A 19 5.70 -15.14 16.82
N LEU A 20 5.94 -16.21 17.57
CA LEU A 20 6.11 -17.56 17.02
C LEU A 20 4.83 -18.08 16.34
N ARG A 21 3.63 -17.70 16.83
CA ARG A 21 2.34 -18.18 16.31
C ARG A 21 1.70 -17.26 15.26
N ASN A 22 2.18 -16.03 15.08
CA ASN A 22 1.64 -15.08 14.13
C ASN A 22 2.54 -15.03 12.86
N PRO A 23 2.19 -15.75 11.77
CA PRO A 23 3.01 -15.77 10.56
C PRO A 23 3.08 -14.39 9.89
N VAL A 24 2.02 -13.58 9.97
CA VAL A 24 1.99 -12.22 9.42
C VAL A 24 3.00 -11.30 10.12
N LEU A 25 3.07 -11.35 11.46
CA LEU A 25 4.07 -10.58 12.21
C LEU A 25 5.50 -11.10 11.94
N ARG A 26 5.67 -12.43 11.88
CA ARG A 26 6.97 -13.05 11.60
C ARG A 26 7.52 -12.61 10.25
N ASP A 27 6.69 -12.69 9.20
CA ASP A 27 7.08 -12.33 7.84
C ASP A 27 7.36 -10.83 7.70
N TRP A 28 6.62 -9.97 8.41
CA TRP A 28 6.92 -8.53 8.49
C TRP A 28 8.27 -8.25 9.14
N VAL A 29 8.58 -8.92 10.26
CA VAL A 29 9.88 -8.76 10.95
C VAL A 29 11.03 -9.32 10.10
N SER A 30 10.87 -10.50 9.51
CA SER A 30 11.89 -11.09 8.62
C SER A 30 12.12 -10.24 7.37
N PHE A 31 11.08 -9.66 6.78
CA PHE A 31 11.23 -8.68 5.71
C PHE A 31 12.07 -7.46 6.15
N ASN A 32 11.75 -6.84 7.29
CA ASN A 32 12.49 -5.69 7.79
C ASN A 32 13.96 -6.03 8.14
N LEU A 33 14.23 -7.19 8.74
CA LEU A 33 15.59 -7.59 9.14
C LEU A 33 16.44 -8.09 7.96
N ASP A 34 15.87 -8.87 7.04
CA ASP A 34 16.64 -9.47 5.94
C ASP A 34 16.86 -8.52 4.76
N GLU A 35 16.04 -7.48 4.62
CA GLU A 35 15.98 -6.63 3.43
C GLU A 35 16.16 -5.15 3.80
N VAL A 36 15.22 -4.56 4.56
CA VAL A 36 15.25 -3.13 4.89
C VAL A 36 16.50 -2.77 5.71
N CYS A 37 16.82 -3.53 6.75
CA CYS A 37 17.99 -3.28 7.60
C CYS A 37 19.31 -3.36 6.83
N LYS A 38 19.41 -4.20 5.78
CA LYS A 38 20.58 -4.22 4.88
C LYS A 38 20.61 -2.99 3.98
N ALA A 39 19.46 -2.57 3.45
CA ALA A 39 19.31 -1.35 2.68
C ALA A 39 19.66 -0.09 3.49
N ASP A 40 19.28 -0.03 4.78
CA ASP A 40 19.60 1.09 5.68
C ASP A 40 21.12 1.32 5.78
N THR A 41 21.94 0.26 5.75
CA THR A 41 23.42 0.39 5.73
C THR A 41 23.95 1.13 4.50
N LYS A 42 23.15 1.21 3.42
CA LYS A 42 23.44 1.91 2.17
C LYS A 42 22.77 3.27 2.05
N LEU A 43 21.84 3.64 2.93
CA LEU A 43 21.05 4.87 2.80
C LEU A 43 21.93 6.14 2.74
N VAL A 44 22.90 6.28 3.65
CA VAL A 44 23.80 7.46 3.69
C VAL A 44 24.69 7.55 2.43
N GLU A 45 25.14 6.42 1.90
CA GLU A 45 25.90 6.34 0.65
C GLU A 45 25.03 6.74 -0.56
N THR A 46 23.79 6.28 -0.56
CA THR A 46 22.77 6.56 -1.58
C THR A 46 22.47 8.04 -1.66
N LEU A 47 22.05 8.66 -0.55
CA LEU A 47 21.69 10.07 -0.48
C LEU A 47 22.85 10.99 -0.94
N ARG A 48 24.10 10.66 -0.59
CA ARG A 48 25.28 11.42 -1.00
C ARG A 48 25.62 11.37 -2.50
N THR A 49 25.07 10.41 -3.24
CA THR A 49 25.47 10.14 -4.63
C THR A 49 24.32 10.21 -5.63
N CYS A 50 23.08 9.96 -5.19
CA CYS A 50 21.86 10.18 -5.98
C CYS A 50 21.30 11.60 -5.78
N GLY A 51 21.50 12.23 -4.62
CA GLY A 51 20.84 13.51 -4.30
C GLY A 51 19.32 13.36 -4.36
N ASP A 52 18.65 14.32 -4.99
CA ASP A 52 17.18 14.40 -5.08
C ASP A 52 16.58 13.62 -6.27
N ARG A 53 17.27 12.59 -6.79
CA ARG A 53 16.70 11.71 -7.83
C ARG A 53 15.61 10.83 -7.23
N GLU A 54 14.50 10.62 -7.95
CA GLU A 54 13.40 9.72 -7.57
C GLU A 54 13.44 8.36 -8.32
N GLU A 55 14.53 8.03 -9.03
CA GLU A 55 14.64 6.78 -9.81
C GLU A 55 14.67 5.54 -8.87
N PRO A 56 13.74 4.56 -9.01
CA PRO A 56 13.65 3.41 -8.09
C PRO A 56 14.88 2.49 -8.06
N ALA A 57 15.62 2.39 -9.17
CA ALA A 57 16.87 1.62 -9.22
C ALA A 57 18.01 2.30 -8.44
N ASP A 58 17.97 3.62 -8.29
CA ASP A 58 18.93 4.45 -7.55
C ASP A 58 18.68 4.43 -6.01
N SER A 59 17.86 3.48 -5.53
CA SER A 59 17.48 3.31 -4.11
C SER A 59 18.54 2.61 -3.24
N ALA A 60 18.41 2.75 -1.92
CA ALA A 60 19.32 2.13 -0.96
C ALA A 60 19.20 0.59 -0.97
N ILE A 61 17.99 0.05 -1.16
CA ILE A 61 17.78 -1.39 -1.36
C ILE A 61 18.34 -1.86 -2.71
N GLY A 62 18.20 -1.07 -3.77
CA GLY A 62 18.76 -1.39 -5.08
C GLY A 62 20.28 -1.50 -5.05
N ARG A 63 20.94 -0.66 -4.25
CA ARG A 63 22.39 -0.75 -3.98
C ARG A 63 22.77 -1.91 -3.06
N ALA A 64 21.98 -2.21 -2.04
CA ALA A 64 22.27 -3.31 -1.11
C ALA A 64 22.14 -4.68 -1.77
N PHE A 65 21.27 -4.82 -2.78
CA PHE A 65 21.01 -6.07 -3.50
C PHE A 65 21.52 -6.08 -4.95
N GLY A 66 22.12 -4.99 -5.44
CA GLY A 66 22.76 -4.92 -6.76
C GLY A 66 21.79 -5.02 -7.93
N PHE A 67 20.69 -4.24 -7.91
CA PHE A 67 19.71 -4.26 -8.99
C PHE A 67 20.33 -3.84 -10.33
N ALA A 68 19.93 -4.50 -11.41
CA ALA A 68 20.29 -4.09 -12.76
C ALA A 68 19.61 -2.76 -13.14
N PRO A 69 20.18 -1.95 -14.05
CA PRO A 69 19.56 -0.70 -14.50
C PRO A 69 18.11 -0.90 -14.97
N GLY A 70 17.20 -0.03 -14.52
CA GLY A 70 15.77 -0.11 -14.82
C GLY A 70 15.03 -1.27 -14.12
N LYS A 71 15.63 -1.92 -13.12
CA LYS A 71 14.95 -2.91 -12.26
C LYS A 71 14.52 -2.31 -10.93
N THR A 72 13.30 -2.63 -10.54
CA THR A 72 12.68 -2.19 -9.29
C THR A 72 12.82 -3.23 -8.19
N TYR A 73 12.53 -2.83 -6.94
CA TYR A 73 12.34 -3.77 -5.83
C TYR A 73 11.29 -4.85 -6.15
N TRP A 74 10.25 -4.52 -6.91
CA TRP A 74 9.21 -5.46 -7.32
C TRP A 74 9.74 -6.53 -8.31
N ASP A 75 10.57 -6.14 -9.28
CA ASP A 75 11.26 -7.08 -10.17
C ASP A 75 12.13 -8.06 -9.37
N PHE A 76 12.87 -7.54 -8.39
CA PHE A 76 13.74 -8.34 -7.53
C PHE A 76 12.94 -9.37 -6.73
N ILE A 77 11.95 -8.96 -5.93
CA ILE A 77 11.25 -9.91 -5.04
C ILE A 77 10.38 -10.93 -5.79
N ALA A 78 9.92 -10.60 -7.00
CA ALA A 78 9.16 -11.51 -7.86
C ALA A 78 10.06 -12.54 -8.58
N ASN A 79 11.35 -12.22 -8.75
CA ASN A 79 12.31 -13.10 -9.43
C ASN A 79 13.33 -13.78 -8.51
N ASP A 80 13.42 -13.42 -7.23
CA ASP A 80 14.34 -14.07 -6.29
C ASP A 80 13.95 -15.54 -6.01
N GLY A 81 14.96 -16.41 -5.93
CA GLY A 81 14.81 -17.86 -5.85
C GLY A 81 14.66 -18.57 -7.21
N GLU A 82 14.78 -19.90 -7.20
CA GLU A 82 14.66 -20.76 -8.38
C GLU A 82 13.55 -21.81 -8.18
N GLY A 83 13.07 -22.42 -9.27
CA GLY A 83 12.04 -23.46 -9.22
C GLY A 83 10.76 -23.00 -8.51
N GLU A 84 10.27 -23.79 -7.56
CA GLU A 84 9.07 -23.48 -6.77
C GLU A 84 9.29 -22.33 -5.77
N ASP A 85 10.54 -22.09 -5.36
CA ASP A 85 10.91 -20.99 -4.46
C ASP A 85 11.01 -19.64 -5.16
N LYS A 86 10.95 -19.59 -6.50
CA LYS A 86 10.93 -18.31 -7.23
C LYS A 86 9.76 -17.44 -6.76
N GLY A 87 10.06 -16.18 -6.41
CA GLY A 87 9.08 -15.22 -5.88
C GLY A 87 8.78 -15.37 -4.39
N TRP A 88 9.58 -16.12 -3.61
CA TRP A 88 9.34 -16.31 -2.18
C TRP A 88 9.33 -15.00 -1.38
N ARG A 89 10.17 -14.02 -1.74
CA ARG A 89 10.16 -12.67 -1.13
C ARG A 89 8.87 -11.94 -1.41
N GLN A 90 8.34 -12.01 -2.63
CA GLN A 90 7.05 -11.41 -2.98
C GLN A 90 5.93 -12.01 -2.13
N ARG A 91 5.90 -13.35 -1.97
CA ARG A 91 4.95 -14.05 -1.09
C ARG A 91 5.09 -13.61 0.37
N ARG A 92 6.32 -13.50 0.88
CA ARG A 92 6.62 -13.04 2.24
C ARG A 92 6.21 -11.59 2.47
N PHE A 93 6.51 -10.69 1.54
CA PHE A 93 6.11 -9.29 1.61
C PHE A 93 4.58 -9.15 1.59
N ALA A 94 3.89 -9.85 0.69
CA ALA A 94 2.43 -9.89 0.61
C ALA A 94 1.77 -10.46 1.89
N GLN A 95 2.43 -11.40 2.57
CA GLN A 95 1.98 -11.92 3.87
C GLN A 95 2.27 -10.93 5.02
N GLY A 96 3.48 -10.37 5.07
CA GLY A 96 3.95 -9.47 6.12
C GLY A 96 3.26 -8.11 6.13
N ILE A 97 2.97 -7.52 4.96
CA ILE A 97 2.30 -6.22 4.86
C ILE A 97 0.89 -6.23 5.50
N LYS A 98 0.26 -7.42 5.64
CA LYS A 98 -1.00 -7.59 6.39
C LYS A 98 -0.87 -7.18 7.86
N CYS A 99 0.34 -7.18 8.42
CA CYS A 99 0.61 -6.71 9.79
C CYS A 99 0.27 -5.23 9.96
N ARG A 100 0.40 -4.45 8.88
CA ARG A 100 0.10 -3.01 8.84
C ARG A 100 -1.40 -2.73 8.89
N ALA A 101 -2.23 -3.58 8.26
CA ALA A 101 -3.69 -3.54 8.38
C ALA A 101 -4.15 -4.09 9.74
N ALA A 102 -3.59 -5.22 10.18
CA ALA A 102 -3.96 -5.88 11.44
C ALA A 102 -3.64 -5.05 12.70
N GLY A 103 -2.72 -4.09 12.62
CA GLY A 103 -2.33 -3.23 13.74
C GLY A 103 -3.37 -2.18 14.15
N ASN A 104 -4.38 -1.90 13.33
CA ASN A 104 -5.45 -0.96 13.66
C ASN A 104 -6.77 -1.35 12.96
N PRO A 105 -7.71 -2.03 13.66
CA PRO A 105 -8.99 -2.47 13.11
C PRO A 105 -9.89 -1.35 12.56
N GLN A 106 -9.65 -0.09 12.93
CA GLN A 106 -10.42 1.06 12.43
C GLN A 106 -9.94 1.55 11.05
N THR A 107 -8.77 1.09 10.57
CA THR A 107 -8.10 1.67 9.37
C THR A 107 -8.97 1.82 8.14
N HIS A 108 -9.86 0.85 7.87
CA HIS A 108 -10.76 0.89 6.71
C HIS A 108 -12.03 1.71 6.99
N HIS A 109 -12.54 1.73 8.23
CA HIS A 109 -13.74 2.48 8.60
C HIS A 109 -13.57 4.00 8.38
N HIS A 110 -12.35 4.51 8.56
CA HIS A 110 -11.99 5.89 8.24
C HIS A 110 -12.35 6.29 6.80
N LEU A 111 -12.22 5.39 5.82
CA LEU A 111 -12.54 5.67 4.43
C LEU A 111 -14.04 5.92 4.20
N HIS A 112 -14.92 5.28 4.98
CA HIS A 112 -16.37 5.53 4.94
C HIS A 112 -16.70 6.97 5.36
N SER A 113 -15.93 7.54 6.30
CA SER A 113 -16.13 8.91 6.79
C SER A 113 -15.36 9.99 6.01
N ALA A 114 -14.49 9.60 5.08
CA ALA A 114 -13.59 10.51 4.37
C ALA A 114 -14.11 10.95 2.99
N PHE A 115 -15.15 10.29 2.47
CA PHE A 115 -15.77 10.60 1.19
C PHE A 115 -17.28 10.31 1.26
N ASP A 116 -18.09 11.07 0.51
CA ASP A 116 -19.54 10.87 0.46
C ASP A 116 -19.92 9.76 -0.54
N TRP A 117 -19.69 8.52 -0.11
CA TRP A 117 -20.05 7.31 -0.87
C TRP A 117 -21.56 7.20 -1.12
N ALA A 118 -22.40 7.67 -0.21
CA ALA A 118 -23.85 7.64 -0.35
C ALA A 118 -24.34 8.64 -1.40
N GLY A 119 -23.69 9.80 -1.52
CA GLY A 119 -23.96 10.81 -2.54
C GLY A 119 -23.65 10.38 -3.99
N LEU A 120 -23.02 9.23 -4.21
CA LEU A 120 -22.83 8.64 -5.54
C LEU A 120 -24.11 8.02 -6.11
N GLY A 121 -24.95 7.39 -5.27
CA GLY A 121 -26.07 6.55 -5.73
C GLY A 121 -25.60 5.26 -6.41
N GLU A 122 -26.26 4.87 -7.50
CA GLU A 122 -25.84 3.76 -8.37
C GLU A 122 -24.55 4.15 -9.11
N ALA A 123 -23.40 3.56 -8.73
CA ALA A 123 -22.09 3.94 -9.26
C ALA A 123 -21.06 2.79 -9.25
N THR A 124 -20.13 2.84 -10.20
CA THR A 124 -19.02 1.88 -10.32
C THR A 124 -17.72 2.45 -9.77
N VAL A 125 -17.10 1.73 -8.84
CA VAL A 125 -15.82 2.07 -8.20
C VAL A 125 -14.73 1.10 -8.65
N ILE A 126 -13.67 1.62 -9.27
CA ILE A 126 -12.48 0.81 -9.61
C ILE A 126 -11.45 0.94 -8.49
N ASP A 127 -11.18 -0.15 -7.78
CA ASP A 127 -10.27 -0.21 -6.63
C ASP A 127 -8.91 -0.79 -7.09
N VAL A 128 -7.93 0.09 -7.29
CA VAL A 128 -6.70 -0.20 -8.02
C VAL A 128 -5.50 -0.34 -7.06
N SER A 129 -4.81 -1.48 -7.17
CA SER A 129 -3.54 -1.77 -6.50
C SER A 129 -2.37 -1.24 -7.32
N ILE A 130 -1.46 -0.52 -6.66
CA ILE A 130 -0.18 -0.09 -7.25
C ILE A 130 0.98 -0.99 -6.79
N VAL A 131 0.79 -1.79 -5.75
CA VAL A 131 1.81 -2.67 -5.19
C VAL A 131 1.73 -4.04 -5.87
N ARG A 132 2.72 -4.37 -6.73
CA ARG A 132 2.83 -5.66 -7.45
C ARG A 132 3.15 -6.86 -6.54
N CYS A 133 2.32 -7.13 -5.55
CA CYS A 133 2.43 -8.29 -4.66
C CYS A 133 1.11 -9.03 -4.41
N GLY A 134 0.03 -8.71 -5.13
CA GLY A 134 -1.29 -9.33 -4.94
C GLY A 134 -1.89 -8.98 -3.58
N TRP A 135 -1.74 -7.72 -3.18
CA TRP A 135 -2.17 -7.21 -1.88
C TRP A 135 -3.70 -7.11 -1.79
N LEU A 136 -4.36 -6.77 -2.90
CA LEU A 136 -5.80 -6.53 -2.90
C LEU A 136 -6.62 -7.82 -3.05
N ARG A 137 -7.10 -8.30 -1.90
CA ARG A 137 -8.23 -9.24 -1.79
C ARG A 137 -9.59 -8.53 -1.66
N GLY A 138 -9.69 -7.31 -2.19
CA GLY A 138 -10.94 -6.52 -2.16
C GLY A 138 -11.45 -6.18 -0.75
N HIS A 139 -10.61 -6.19 0.30
CA HIS A 139 -11.07 -6.03 1.68
C HIS A 139 -11.77 -4.68 1.94
N VAL A 140 -11.29 -3.58 1.35
CA VAL A 140 -11.97 -2.27 1.40
C VAL A 140 -13.25 -2.27 0.58
N SER A 141 -13.20 -2.81 -0.64
CA SER A 141 -14.34 -2.92 -1.55
C SER A 141 -15.47 -3.77 -0.94
N ILE A 142 -15.15 -4.82 -0.18
CA ILE A 142 -16.08 -5.64 0.62
C ILE A 142 -16.72 -4.82 1.75
N GLU A 143 -15.94 -4.05 2.51
CA GLU A 143 -16.47 -3.21 3.61
C GLU A 143 -17.38 -2.10 3.05
N LEU A 144 -16.96 -1.41 1.99
CA LEU A 144 -17.75 -0.38 1.31
C LEU A 144 -19.02 -0.97 0.69
N ALA A 145 -18.95 -2.10 -0.03
CA ALA A 145 -20.12 -2.75 -0.61
C ALA A 145 -21.16 -3.17 0.45
N LYS A 146 -20.74 -3.56 1.66
CA LYS A 146 -21.67 -3.84 2.77
C LYS A 146 -22.38 -2.60 3.28
N ALA A 147 -21.69 -1.46 3.33
CA ALA A 147 -22.24 -0.19 3.82
C ALA A 147 -23.07 0.55 2.77
N PHE A 148 -22.74 0.37 1.49
CA PHE A 148 -23.34 1.07 0.35
C PHE A 148 -23.83 0.02 -0.68
N PRO A 149 -25.12 -0.36 -0.62
CA PRO A 149 -25.69 -1.42 -1.47
C PRO A 149 -25.67 -1.10 -2.97
N ASP A 150 -25.76 0.18 -3.32
CA ASP A 150 -25.91 0.68 -4.70
C ASP A 150 -24.55 0.80 -5.44
N LEU A 151 -23.43 0.53 -4.75
CA LEU A 151 -22.10 0.55 -5.34
C LEU A 151 -21.67 -0.83 -5.86
N GLU A 152 -21.09 -0.82 -7.06
CA GLU A 152 -20.37 -1.95 -7.66
C GLU A 152 -18.86 -1.70 -7.68
N PHE A 153 -18.06 -2.76 -7.57
CA PHE A 153 -16.61 -2.69 -7.44
C PHE A 153 -15.89 -3.60 -8.42
N VAL A 154 -14.90 -3.05 -9.12
CA VAL A 154 -13.91 -3.81 -9.89
C VAL A 154 -12.57 -3.67 -9.18
N VAL A 155 -12.04 -4.77 -8.63
CA VAL A 155 -10.72 -4.75 -7.98
C VAL A 155 -9.65 -5.08 -9.00
N GLN A 156 -8.70 -4.18 -9.16
CA GLN A 156 -7.61 -4.29 -10.12
C GLN A 156 -6.27 -4.45 -9.41
N ASP A 157 -5.54 -5.54 -9.69
CA ASP A 157 -4.19 -5.81 -9.19
C ASP A 157 -3.39 -6.52 -10.30
N PHE A 158 -2.13 -6.85 -10.05
CA PHE A 158 -1.30 -7.59 -11.01
C PHE A 158 -1.73 -9.06 -11.17
N GLU A 159 -1.41 -9.67 -12.31
CA GLU A 159 -1.69 -11.09 -12.57
C GLU A 159 -1.13 -12.01 -11.46
N GLY A 160 -1.96 -12.93 -10.97
CA GLY A 160 -1.55 -13.93 -9.97
C GLY A 160 -2.57 -14.19 -8.85
N LEU A 161 -3.60 -13.35 -8.70
CA LEU A 161 -4.64 -13.44 -7.67
C LEU A 161 -5.69 -14.56 -7.93
N LYS A 162 -5.22 -15.79 -8.16
CA LYS A 162 -6.04 -17.00 -8.43
C LYS A 162 -7.09 -17.34 -7.36
N SER A 163 -7.04 -16.71 -6.18
CA SER A 163 -7.92 -16.93 -5.02
C SER A 163 -8.65 -15.66 -4.57
N PHE A 164 -8.86 -14.69 -5.46
CA PHE A 164 -9.61 -13.47 -5.11
C PHE A 164 -11.04 -13.79 -4.65
N HIS A 165 -11.79 -14.55 -5.46
CA HIS A 165 -13.20 -14.89 -5.18
C HIS A 165 -13.40 -15.75 -3.92
N ASP A 166 -12.36 -16.44 -3.43
CA ASP A 166 -12.40 -17.19 -2.16
C ASP A 166 -12.48 -16.26 -0.94
N GLY A 167 -12.08 -14.99 -1.09
CA GLY A 167 -12.16 -13.96 -0.05
C GLY A 167 -13.43 -13.11 -0.07
N VAL A 168 -14.24 -13.20 -1.13
CA VAL A 168 -15.46 -12.39 -1.31
C VAL A 168 -16.66 -13.15 -0.74
N PRO A 169 -17.44 -12.57 0.20
CA PRO A 169 -18.69 -13.16 0.68
C PRO A 169 -19.66 -13.45 -0.46
N ASP A 170 -20.40 -14.57 -0.39
CA ASP A 170 -21.29 -15.01 -1.49
C ASP A 170 -22.33 -13.93 -1.89
N GLU A 171 -22.85 -13.19 -0.91
CA GLU A 171 -23.79 -12.08 -1.09
C GLU A 171 -23.22 -10.86 -1.85
N LEU A 172 -21.89 -10.77 -2.01
CA LEU A 172 -21.19 -9.69 -2.69
C LEU A 172 -20.56 -10.11 -4.02
N LYS A 173 -20.56 -11.41 -4.37
CA LYS A 173 -19.90 -11.92 -5.59
C LYS A 173 -20.50 -11.36 -6.90
N SER A 174 -21.73 -10.86 -6.88
CA SER A 174 -22.34 -10.16 -8.02
C SER A 174 -21.90 -8.69 -8.16
N ARG A 175 -21.42 -8.06 -7.09
CA ARG A 175 -21.03 -6.64 -7.05
C ARG A 175 -19.52 -6.41 -6.91
N ILE A 176 -18.72 -7.47 -6.76
CA ILE A 176 -17.26 -7.37 -6.60
C ILE A 176 -16.58 -8.34 -7.57
N SER A 177 -16.01 -7.80 -8.64
CA SER A 177 -15.21 -8.53 -9.62
C SER A 177 -13.70 -8.31 -9.40
N PHE A 178 -12.88 -9.08 -10.10
CA PHE A 178 -11.44 -8.91 -10.15
C PHE A 178 -10.94 -8.90 -11.59
N GLU A 179 -10.03 -7.98 -11.88
CA GLU A 179 -9.37 -7.86 -13.17
C GLU A 179 -7.85 -7.70 -12.98
N ALA A 180 -7.07 -8.24 -13.92
CA ALA A 180 -5.65 -7.96 -13.97
C ALA A 180 -5.42 -6.65 -14.73
N GLN A 181 -4.76 -5.68 -14.11
CA GLN A 181 -4.42 -4.39 -14.73
C GLN A 181 -2.93 -4.08 -14.54
N ASP A 182 -2.27 -3.61 -15.59
CA ASP A 182 -1.01 -2.88 -15.47
C ASP A 182 -1.34 -1.39 -15.42
N ILE A 183 -1.02 -0.73 -14.31
CA ILE A 183 -1.29 0.71 -14.09
C ILE A 183 -0.51 1.62 -15.05
N LEU A 184 0.51 1.11 -15.73
CA LEU A 184 1.27 1.83 -16.75
C LEU A 184 0.59 1.75 -18.14
N GLN A 185 -0.51 1.02 -18.26
CA GLN A 185 -1.35 0.94 -19.45
C GLN A 185 -2.70 1.66 -19.20
N PRO A 186 -3.38 2.16 -20.25
CA PRO A 186 -4.73 2.70 -20.13
C PRO A 186 -5.68 1.72 -19.45
N ASN A 187 -6.59 2.23 -18.63
CA ASN A 187 -7.58 1.40 -17.94
C ASN A 187 -8.69 0.94 -18.89
N ALA A 188 -9.22 -0.26 -18.66
CA ALA A 188 -10.34 -0.81 -19.42
C ALA A 188 -11.69 -0.11 -19.14
N HIS A 189 -11.82 0.62 -18.02
CA HIS A 189 -13.07 1.25 -17.57
C HIS A 189 -13.06 2.80 -17.62
N PRO A 190 -12.76 3.45 -18.77
CA PRO A 190 -12.54 4.91 -18.84
C PRO A 190 -13.75 5.77 -18.44
N ASN A 191 -14.93 5.18 -18.26
CA ASN A 191 -16.16 5.87 -17.86
C ASN A 191 -16.65 5.47 -16.44
N ALA A 192 -15.79 4.90 -15.59
CA ALA A 192 -16.13 4.65 -14.19
C ALA A 192 -16.41 5.97 -13.43
N ASP A 193 -17.16 5.90 -12.33
CA ASP A 193 -17.55 7.06 -11.51
C ASP A 193 -16.46 7.48 -10.53
N VAL A 194 -15.74 6.48 -9.96
CA VAL A 194 -14.64 6.69 -9.01
C VAL A 194 -13.49 5.72 -9.29
N TYR A 195 -12.26 6.24 -9.38
CA TYR A 195 -11.05 5.45 -9.20
C TYR A 195 -10.52 5.61 -7.78
N LEU A 196 -10.56 4.53 -6.99
CA LEU A 196 -9.95 4.46 -5.68
C LEU A 196 -8.51 3.95 -5.85
N LEU A 197 -7.55 4.87 -5.78
CA LEU A 197 -6.12 4.60 -5.84
C LEU A 197 -5.54 4.55 -4.43
N ARG A 198 -4.83 3.47 -4.13
CA ARG A 198 -4.08 3.34 -2.88
C ARG A 198 -2.59 3.49 -3.18
N SER A 199 -2.12 4.73 -3.01
CA SER A 199 -0.80 5.27 -3.35
C SER A 199 -0.45 5.38 -4.86
N ILE A 200 -0.91 6.48 -5.51
CA ILE A 200 -0.41 7.15 -6.77
C ILE A 200 -0.49 6.36 -8.12
N CYS A 201 -1.01 6.80 -9.30
CA CYS A 201 -1.84 7.91 -9.86
C CYS A 201 -2.45 7.42 -11.20
N MET A 202 -3.51 8.04 -11.79
CA MET A 202 -4.12 7.61 -13.09
C MET A 202 -4.75 8.74 -13.98
N THR A 203 -5.45 8.32 -15.04
CA THR A 203 -5.89 8.96 -16.31
C THR A 203 -7.22 9.76 -16.30
N ASP A 204 -7.58 10.29 -17.47
CA ASP A 204 -8.69 11.23 -17.74
C ASP A 204 -10.13 10.74 -17.48
N GLY A 205 -10.95 11.67 -16.96
CA GLY A 205 -12.42 11.65 -17.06
C GLY A 205 -13.21 11.56 -15.75
N THR A 206 -12.58 11.13 -14.65
CA THR A 206 -13.27 10.57 -13.48
C THR A 206 -12.88 11.25 -12.15
N ARG A 207 -13.64 11.05 -11.06
CA ARG A 207 -13.18 11.40 -9.71
C ARG A 207 -12.13 10.41 -9.23
N VAL A 208 -11.01 10.90 -8.73
CA VAL A 208 -9.93 10.06 -8.23
C VAL A 208 -9.78 10.27 -6.72
N LEU A 209 -9.89 9.18 -5.96
CA LEU A 209 -9.62 9.17 -4.53
C LEU A 209 -8.24 8.56 -4.31
N ILE A 210 -7.27 9.37 -3.88
CA ILE A 210 -5.98 8.86 -3.41
C ILE A 210 -6.04 8.77 -1.89
N ALA A 211 -5.91 7.56 -1.35
CA ALA A 211 -5.63 7.35 0.07
C ALA A 211 -4.11 7.24 0.27
N ASP A 212 -3.49 8.26 0.88
CA ASP A 212 -2.05 8.28 1.16
C ASP A 212 -1.70 9.00 2.46
N PHE A 213 -0.44 8.92 2.88
CA PHE A 213 0.06 9.75 3.97
C PHE A 213 0.36 11.17 3.45
N ILE A 214 -0.12 12.18 4.17
CA ILE A 214 0.32 13.56 3.96
C ILE A 214 1.47 13.84 4.92
N GLY A 215 2.65 14.11 4.35
CA GLY A 215 3.79 14.60 5.11
C GLY A 215 3.46 15.96 5.75
N PRO A 216 3.65 16.13 7.07
CA PRO A 216 3.35 17.41 7.72
C PRO A 216 4.34 18.47 7.23
N GLU A 217 3.83 19.62 6.75
CA GLU A 217 4.69 20.74 6.31
C GLU A 217 5.58 21.27 7.44
N ASN A 218 5.11 21.16 8.68
CA ASN A 218 5.84 21.52 9.90
C ASN A 218 5.75 20.34 10.88
N THR A 219 6.89 19.85 11.37
CA THR A 219 7.04 18.64 12.21
C THR A 219 6.60 18.83 13.66
N GLN A 220 5.41 19.39 13.90
CA GLN A 220 5.02 19.87 15.23
C GLN A 220 3.50 20.03 15.48
N SER A 221 2.67 19.18 14.85
CA SER A 221 1.20 19.31 14.88
C SER A 221 0.45 17.99 15.11
N GLY A 222 1.07 17.03 15.81
CA GLY A 222 0.38 15.82 16.24
C GLY A 222 0.90 15.24 17.56
N PRO A 223 0.25 14.19 18.09
CA PRO A 223 0.84 13.39 19.16
C PRO A 223 2.17 12.79 18.68
N MET A 224 3.23 12.86 19.50
CA MET A 224 4.58 12.40 19.16
C MET A 224 4.65 10.96 18.60
N TRP A 225 3.73 10.07 19.00
CA TRP A 225 3.67 8.70 18.46
C TRP A 225 3.26 8.68 16.98
N LEU A 226 2.37 9.58 16.56
CA LEU A 226 1.89 9.72 15.19
C LEU A 226 3.00 10.28 14.31
N GLU A 227 3.67 11.34 14.78
CA GLU A 227 4.82 11.94 14.08
C GLU A 227 5.94 10.91 13.87
N ARG A 228 6.28 10.13 14.91
CA ARG A 228 7.25 9.02 14.80
C ARG A 228 6.83 7.97 13.78
N LEU A 229 5.55 7.57 13.76
CA LEU A 229 5.05 6.62 12.77
C LEU A 229 5.19 7.20 11.36
N SER A 230 4.84 8.46 11.12
CA SER A 230 5.02 9.10 9.81
C SER A 230 6.50 9.11 9.40
N THR A 231 7.42 9.55 10.26
CA THR A 231 8.87 9.57 9.95
C THR A 231 9.44 8.18 9.64
N ILE A 232 9.07 7.15 10.39
CA ILE A 232 9.50 5.76 10.13
C ILE A 232 9.08 5.31 8.72
N GLN A 233 7.87 5.68 8.30
CA GLN A 233 7.34 5.33 6.99
C GLN A 233 8.06 6.09 5.86
N SER A 234 8.28 7.40 6.03
CA SER A 234 9.06 8.19 5.06
C SER A 234 10.47 7.63 4.86
N MET A 235 11.14 7.26 5.95
CA MET A 235 12.47 6.63 5.87
C MET A 235 12.42 5.26 5.20
N GLN A 236 11.39 4.45 5.47
CA GLN A 236 11.23 3.14 4.84
C GLN A 236 10.99 3.27 3.31
N MET A 237 10.13 4.20 2.88
CA MET A 237 9.85 4.44 1.45
C MET A 237 11.09 4.97 0.70
N MET A 238 11.82 5.90 1.31
CA MET A 238 13.10 6.40 0.81
C MET A 238 14.14 5.26 0.67
N THR A 239 14.28 4.41 1.69
CA THR A 239 15.20 3.26 1.66
C THR A 239 14.84 2.23 0.57
N MET A 240 13.55 1.93 0.40
CA MET A 240 13.09 0.83 -0.47
C MET A 240 12.88 1.19 -1.94
N VAL A 241 12.35 2.38 -2.23
CA VAL A 241 11.93 2.75 -3.59
C VAL A 241 12.36 4.16 -3.97
N ASN A 242 13.16 4.82 -3.12
CA ASN A 242 13.64 6.19 -3.34
C ASN A 242 12.49 7.21 -3.55
N ALA A 243 11.32 6.91 -2.98
CA ALA A 243 10.13 7.74 -3.11
C ALA A 243 9.96 8.65 -1.89
N PRO A 244 9.74 9.96 -2.07
CA PRO A 244 9.39 10.86 -0.97
C PRO A 244 7.90 10.72 -0.59
N GLU A 245 7.62 10.80 0.70
CA GLU A 245 6.27 11.15 1.18
C GLU A 245 5.98 12.61 0.82
N ARG A 246 4.74 12.93 0.46
CA ARG A 246 4.37 14.23 -0.13
C ARG A 246 3.54 15.08 0.83
N SER A 247 3.84 16.37 0.90
CA SER A 247 2.97 17.35 1.57
C SER A 247 1.71 17.64 0.75
N GLU A 248 0.74 18.34 1.34
CA GLU A 248 -0.46 18.83 0.62
C GLU A 248 -0.07 19.65 -0.62
N LYS A 249 0.92 20.54 -0.51
CA LYS A 249 1.44 21.32 -1.65
C LYS A 249 2.06 20.43 -2.71
N ASP A 250 2.83 19.41 -2.34
CA ASP A 250 3.44 18.49 -3.31
C ASP A 250 2.37 17.69 -4.05
N TRP A 251 1.33 17.24 -3.36
CA TRP A 251 0.18 16.57 -3.96
C TRP A 251 -0.56 17.47 -4.94
N ILE A 252 -0.87 18.72 -4.57
CA ILE A 252 -1.48 19.71 -5.48
C ILE A 252 -0.58 19.96 -6.71
N ASN A 253 0.75 20.00 -6.52
CA ASN A 253 1.72 20.19 -7.60
C ASN A 253 1.88 18.95 -8.49
N VAL A 254 1.76 17.73 -7.96
CA VAL A 254 1.70 16.49 -8.76
C VAL A 254 0.45 16.51 -9.64
N VAL A 255 -0.73 16.76 -9.06
CA VAL A 255 -2.01 16.75 -9.78
C VAL A 255 -2.03 17.78 -10.90
N LYS A 256 -1.57 19.01 -10.64
CA LYS A 256 -1.48 20.08 -11.66
C LYS A 256 -0.43 19.84 -12.75
N ARG A 257 0.57 18.97 -12.52
CA ARG A 257 1.55 18.56 -13.54
C ARG A 257 1.00 17.52 -14.50
N VAL A 258 -0.04 16.77 -14.12
CA VAL A 258 -0.75 15.85 -15.01
C VAL A 258 -1.63 16.63 -15.97
N ASP A 259 -2.54 17.46 -15.43
CA ASP A 259 -3.35 18.40 -16.22
C ASP A 259 -3.79 19.59 -15.33
N SER A 260 -3.78 20.80 -15.88
CA SER A 260 -4.23 22.01 -15.17
C SER A 260 -5.73 22.04 -14.84
N ARG A 261 -6.53 21.20 -15.50
CA ARG A 261 -7.98 21.04 -15.31
C ARG A 261 -8.33 20.24 -14.05
N TYR A 262 -7.39 19.46 -13.51
CA TYR A 262 -7.59 18.79 -12.22
C TYR A 262 -7.48 19.78 -11.06
N SER A 263 -8.38 19.64 -10.10
CA SER A 263 -8.31 20.34 -8.81
C SER A 263 -8.44 19.35 -7.66
N VAL A 264 -7.71 19.66 -6.58
CA VAL A 264 -7.74 18.87 -5.34
C VAL A 264 -8.75 19.52 -4.39
N LYS A 265 -9.67 18.73 -3.87
CA LYS A 265 -10.59 19.14 -2.79
C LYS A 265 -9.84 19.20 -1.47
N PRO A 266 -10.39 19.87 -0.43
CA PRO A 266 -9.77 19.88 0.91
C PRO A 266 -9.50 18.44 1.37
N MET A 267 -8.24 18.15 1.70
CA MET A 267 -7.81 16.79 2.07
C MET A 267 -8.35 16.42 3.45
N VAL A 268 -8.92 15.22 3.59
CA VAL A 268 -9.57 14.78 4.83
C VAL A 268 -8.71 13.74 5.54
N THR A 269 -8.33 13.99 6.80
CA THR A 269 -7.65 13.02 7.66
C THR A 269 -8.58 12.60 8.79
N PRO A 270 -9.22 11.42 8.73
CA PRO A 270 -10.15 10.98 9.77
C PRO A 270 -9.47 10.76 11.12
N ALA A 271 -10.19 11.01 12.21
CA ALA A 271 -9.67 10.82 13.55
C ALA A 271 -9.35 9.33 13.82
N GLY A 272 -8.13 9.03 14.25
CA GLY A 272 -7.67 7.65 14.52
C GLY A 272 -6.76 7.05 13.44
N THR A 273 -6.44 7.80 12.38
CA THR A 273 -5.48 7.40 11.34
C THR A 273 -4.51 8.53 10.99
N ALA A 274 -3.38 8.18 10.37
CA ALA A 274 -2.47 9.11 9.68
C ALA A 274 -2.64 9.06 8.14
N MET A 275 -3.50 8.18 7.63
CA MET A 275 -3.92 8.19 6.23
C MET A 275 -4.89 9.35 6.00
N SER A 276 -4.65 10.12 4.94
CA SER A 276 -5.54 11.14 4.44
C SER A 276 -6.18 10.68 3.14
N VAL A 277 -7.36 11.20 2.84
CA VAL A 277 -8.03 11.02 1.55
C VAL A 277 -7.97 12.33 0.77
N ILE A 278 -7.48 12.20 -0.45
CA ILE A 278 -7.28 13.28 -1.41
C ILE A 278 -8.29 13.04 -2.54
N GLU A 279 -9.38 13.80 -2.56
CA GLU A 279 -10.32 13.79 -3.68
C GLU A 279 -9.81 14.76 -4.77
N ILE A 280 -9.55 14.20 -5.95
CA ILE A 280 -9.19 14.93 -7.16
C ILE A 280 -10.41 14.94 -8.08
N VAL A 281 -10.78 16.12 -8.56
CA VAL A 281 -11.86 16.29 -9.53
C VAL A 281 -11.36 16.95 -10.81
N PHE A 282 -11.84 16.47 -11.95
CA PHE A 282 -11.58 17.04 -13.26
C PHE A 282 -12.61 18.14 -13.58
N ASN A 283 -12.16 19.32 -13.99
CA ASN A 283 -13.04 20.42 -14.38
C ASN A 283 -12.97 20.60 -15.91
N ALA A 284 -13.96 20.07 -16.63
CA ALA A 284 -14.02 20.13 -18.09
C ALA A 284 -14.12 21.56 -18.68
N SER A 285 -14.33 22.58 -17.84
CA SER A 285 -14.55 23.98 -18.21
C SER A 285 -13.36 24.91 -17.90
N ALA A 286 -12.18 24.34 -17.58
CA ALA A 286 -10.95 25.07 -17.22
C ALA A 286 -9.93 25.11 -18.38
#